data_AF-A0A8S9SF47-F1
#
_entry.id   AF-A0A8S9SF47-F1
#
_cell.length_a   1.000
_cell.length_b   1.000
_cell.length_c   1.000
_cell.angle_alpha   90.00
_cell.angle_beta   90.00
_cell.angle_gamma   90.00
#
_symmetry.space_group_name_H-M   'P 1'
#
loop_
_entity.id
_entity.type
_entity.pdbx_description
1 polymer ?
#
loop_
_entity_poly.entity_id
_entity_poly.type
_entity_poly.pdbx_seq_one_letter_code
_entity_poly.pdbx_strand_id
1 'polypeptide(L)'
;MLLLTREAYEKCNTTSPKASYTDGNTKVKLEQPGPVYFISGTEGHCQKGQKLRLVVVTPRSSLSPAPSPSDGPAVAPTSGAAKLTGVFSAVGLGLGLWALF
;
A
#
# COMPACT_ATOMS: atom_id res chain seq x y z
N MET A 1 -18.11 24.14 3.66
CA MET A 1 -17.94 22.67 3.51
C MET A 1 -18.84 21.98 4.52
N LEU A 2 -19.48 20.87 4.15
CA LEU A 2 -20.43 20.14 4.99
C LEU A 2 -20.00 18.67 5.12
N LEU A 3 -20.06 18.12 6.33
CA LEU A 3 -19.91 16.68 6.61
C LEU A 3 -21.29 16.01 6.59
N LEU A 4 -21.44 14.91 5.88
CA LEU A 4 -22.74 14.28 5.60
C LEU A 4 -22.75 12.75 5.76
N THR A 5 -23.95 12.17 5.69
CA THR A 5 -24.12 10.74 5.45
C THR A 5 -23.86 10.40 3.97
N ARG A 6 -23.75 9.11 3.65
CA ARG A 6 -23.58 8.64 2.26
C ARG A 6 -24.72 9.11 1.37
N GLU A 7 -25.95 8.94 1.84
CA GLU A 7 -27.17 9.21 1.08
C GLU A 7 -27.29 10.70 0.73
N ALA A 8 -26.94 11.56 1.69
CA ALA A 8 -26.94 13.00 1.48
C ALA A 8 -25.80 13.45 0.54
N TYR A 9 -24.62 12.81 0.61
CA TYR A 9 -23.52 13.05 -0.32
C TYR A 9 -23.86 12.65 -1.76
N GLU A 10 -24.55 11.53 -1.96
CA GLU A 10 -24.97 11.06 -3.28
C GLU A 10 -26.00 11.99 -3.91
N LYS A 11 -26.95 12.46 -3.11
CA LYS A 11 -28.05 13.33 -3.55
C LYS A 11 -27.71 14.82 -3.51
N CYS A 12 -26.50 15.20 -3.08
CA CYS A 12 -26.14 16.59 -2.79
C CYS A 12 -27.14 17.28 -1.85
N ASN A 13 -27.67 16.56 -0.86
CA ASN A 13 -28.61 17.09 0.12
C ASN A 13 -27.84 17.83 1.23
N THR A 14 -28.05 19.15 1.32
CA THR A 14 -27.39 20.04 2.28
C THR A 14 -28.26 20.37 3.50
N THR A 15 -29.48 19.84 3.60
CA THR A 15 -30.49 20.26 4.59
C THR A 15 -30.14 19.89 6.03
N SER A 16 -29.43 18.78 6.24
CA SER A 16 -29.11 18.28 7.59
C SER A 16 -27.68 17.75 7.65
N PRO A 17 -26.67 18.64 7.63
CA PRO A 17 -25.28 18.25 7.75
C PRO A 17 -24.97 17.76 9.16
N LYS A 18 -24.10 16.76 9.28
CA LYS A 18 -23.52 16.32 10.56
C LYS A 18 -22.61 17.39 11.16
N ALA A 19 -21.94 18.16 10.30
CA ALA A 19 -21.15 19.33 10.67
C ALA A 19 -21.05 20.31 9.49
N SER A 20 -20.90 21.60 9.80
CA SER A 20 -20.72 22.67 8.81
C SER A 20 -19.46 23.48 9.12
N TYR A 21 -18.72 23.84 8.09
CA TYR A 21 -17.45 24.57 8.18
C TYR A 21 -17.43 25.72 7.17
N THR A 22 -17.16 26.95 7.63
CA THR A 22 -17.27 28.19 6.83
C THR A 22 -16.03 29.08 6.91
N ASP A 23 -14.98 28.62 7.58
CA ASP A 23 -13.74 29.38 7.86
C ASP A 23 -12.79 29.51 6.65
N GLY A 24 -13.09 28.86 5.52
CA GLY A 24 -12.28 28.90 4.31
C GLY A 24 -10.98 28.09 4.38
N ASN A 25 -10.53 27.69 5.57
CA ASN A 25 -9.36 26.83 5.79
C ASN A 25 -9.62 25.83 6.94
N THR A 26 -10.58 24.94 6.70
CA THR A 26 -11.05 24.00 7.71
C THR A 26 -10.05 22.87 7.97
N LYS A 27 -9.73 22.61 9.25
CA LYS A 27 -9.02 21.40 9.69
C LYS A 27 -9.99 20.42 10.36
N VAL A 28 -10.07 19.19 9.84
CA VAL A 28 -10.95 18.14 10.38
C VAL A 28 -10.11 16.95 10.86
N LYS A 29 -10.28 16.57 12.12
CA LYS A 29 -9.66 15.37 12.70
C LYS A 29 -10.51 14.14 12.34
N LEU A 30 -9.88 13.08 11.85
CA LEU A 30 -10.52 11.84 11.42
C LEU A 30 -10.20 10.73 12.42
N GLU A 31 -11.06 10.54 13.42
CA GLU A 31 -10.77 9.65 14.56
C GLU A 31 -11.24 8.21 14.35
N GLN A 32 -12.30 8.01 13.56
CA GLN A 32 -12.93 6.70 13.39
C GLN A 32 -12.61 6.13 12.02
N PRO A 33 -12.22 4.84 11.93
CA PRO A 33 -12.06 4.17 10.65
C PRO A 33 -13.41 4.10 9.92
N GLY A 34 -13.35 4.11 8.59
CA GLY A 34 -14.52 4.02 7.72
C GLY A 34 -14.69 5.23 6.79
N PRO A 35 -15.78 5.23 6.00
CA PRO A 35 -16.00 6.24 4.97
C PRO A 35 -16.47 7.58 5.56
N VAL A 36 -15.94 8.66 5.01
CA VAL A 36 -16.28 10.04 5.38
C VAL A 36 -16.61 10.83 4.11
N TYR A 37 -17.66 11.66 4.19
CA TYR A 37 -18.24 12.34 3.04
C TYR A 37 -18.37 13.83 3.28
N PHE A 38 -17.75 14.62 2.40
CA PHE A 38 -17.83 16.07 2.43
C PHE A 38 -18.40 16.62 1.12
N ILE A 39 -19.20 17.68 1.20
CA ILE A 39 -19.65 18.44 0.02
C ILE A 39 -19.54 19.95 0.27
N SER A 40 -19.47 20.71 -0.81
CA SER A 40 -19.75 22.15 -0.72
C SER A 40 -21.22 22.40 -0.40
N GLY A 41 -21.48 23.35 0.51
CA GLY A 41 -22.83 23.80 0.82
C GLY A 41 -23.34 24.89 -0.12
N THR A 42 -22.47 25.42 -1.00
CA THR A 42 -22.86 26.43 -1.99
C THR A 42 -23.72 25.79 -3.07
N GLU A 43 -24.79 26.47 -3.45
CA GLU A 43 -25.75 25.98 -4.44
C GLU A 43 -25.06 25.60 -5.76
N GLY A 44 -25.40 24.42 -6.29
CA GLY A 44 -24.87 23.89 -7.54
C GLY A 44 -23.43 23.36 -7.49
N HIS A 45 -22.64 23.65 -6.45
CA HIS A 45 -21.23 23.25 -6.39
C HIS A 45 -21.07 21.73 -6.24
N CYS A 46 -21.90 21.08 -5.42
CA CYS A 46 -21.86 19.63 -5.25
C CYS A 46 -22.18 18.89 -6.56
N GLN A 47 -23.19 19.36 -7.29
CA GLN A 47 -23.62 18.82 -8.58
C GLN A 47 -22.54 18.99 -9.64
N LYS A 48 -21.76 20.07 -9.56
CA LYS A 48 -20.57 20.33 -10.39
C LYS A 48 -19.30 19.60 -9.91
N GLY A 49 -19.42 18.70 -8.92
CA GLY A 49 -18.33 17.83 -8.49
C GLY A 49 -17.50 18.34 -7.31
N GLN A 50 -17.87 19.46 -6.67
CA GLN A 50 -17.19 19.93 -5.45
C GLN A 50 -17.63 19.12 -4.23
N LYS A 51 -17.17 17.86 -4.20
CA LYS A 51 -17.44 16.88 -3.15
C LYS A 51 -16.27 15.92 -2.97
N LEU A 52 -16.03 15.45 -1.75
CA LEU A 52 -14.93 14.56 -1.39
C LEU A 52 -15.44 13.35 -0.61
N ARG A 53 -15.03 12.16 -1.03
CA ARG A 53 -15.21 10.92 -0.28
C ARG A 53 -13.84 10.34 0.04
N LEU A 54 -13.61 10.01 1.29
CA LEU A 54 -12.39 9.35 1.75
C LEU A 54 -12.73 8.19 2.68
N VAL A 55 -11.77 7.28 2.87
CA VAL A 55 -11.90 6.16 3.80
C VAL A 55 -10.75 6.23 4.79
N VAL A 56 -11.08 6.38 6.06
CA VAL A 56 -10.13 6.34 7.16
C VAL A 56 -9.80 4.89 7.44
N VAL A 57 -8.51 4.56 7.47
CA VAL A 57 -8.03 3.21 7.76
C VAL A 57 -7.27 3.21 9.08
N THR A 58 -7.40 2.12 9.84
CA THR A 58 -6.60 1.92 11.05
C THR A 58 -5.14 1.68 10.63
N PRO A 59 -4.15 2.28 11.32
CA PRO A 59 -2.76 1.94 11.11
C PRO A 59 -2.55 0.44 11.29
N ARG A 60 -1.85 -0.20 10.34
CA ARG A 60 -1.38 -1.57 10.57
C ARG A 60 -0.19 -1.47 11.53
N SER A 61 -0.26 -2.17 12.66
CA SER A 61 0.94 -2.42 13.46
C SER A 61 1.94 -3.14 12.57
N SER A 62 3.18 -2.63 12.49
CA SER A 62 4.27 -3.39 11.90
C SER A 62 4.36 -4.73 12.64
N LEU A 63 4.36 -5.84 11.88
CA LEU A 63 4.73 -7.13 12.46
C LEU A 63 6.11 -6.95 13.10
N SER A 64 6.24 -7.40 14.34
CA SER A 64 7.51 -7.35 15.08
C SER A 64 8.63 -7.93 14.21
N PRO A 65 9.86 -7.39 14.23
CA PRO A 65 10.97 -7.98 13.50
C PRO A 65 11.08 -9.47 13.84
N ALA A 66 11.33 -10.31 12.83
CA ALA A 66 11.57 -11.73 13.06
C ALA A 66 12.69 -11.89 14.10
N PRO A 67 12.58 -12.84 15.06
CA PRO A 67 13.64 -13.06 16.03
C PRO A 67 14.94 -13.41 15.30
N SER A 68 16.04 -12.77 15.71
CA SER A 68 17.37 -13.07 15.16
C SER A 68 17.72 -14.55 15.42
N PRO A 69 18.38 -15.23 14.47
CA PRO A 69 18.88 -16.57 14.72
C PRO A 69 19.88 -16.54 15.89
N SER A 70 19.73 -17.46 16.85
CA SER A 70 20.75 -17.68 17.89
C SER A 70 21.91 -18.48 17.31
N ASP A 71 23.13 -18.00 17.53
CA ASP A 71 24.36 -18.74 17.26
C ASP A 71 24.45 -19.96 18.18
N GLY A 72 24.00 -21.11 17.67
CA GLY A 72 24.32 -22.42 18.27
C GLY A 72 25.76 -22.84 17.92
N PRO A 73 26.42 -23.66 18.74
CA PRO A 73 27.78 -24.09 18.46
C PRO A 73 27.87 -24.85 17.13
N ALA A 74 28.79 -24.40 16.27
CA ALA A 74 29.07 -25.04 14.99
C ALA A 74 29.64 -26.45 15.19
N VAL A 75 28.88 -27.47 14.78
CA VAL A 75 29.43 -28.82 14.60
C VAL A 75 30.19 -28.84 13.28
N ALA A 76 31.52 -28.98 13.38
CA ALA A 76 32.40 -29.12 12.22
C ALA A 76 32.11 -30.45 11.49
N PRO A 77 32.01 -30.47 10.14
CA PRO A 77 31.98 -31.72 9.41
C PRO A 77 33.35 -32.39 9.48
N THR A 78 33.39 -33.64 9.95
CA THR A 78 34.59 -34.48 9.87
C THR A 78 34.89 -34.80 8.40
N SER A 79 36.12 -34.55 7.96
CA SER A 79 36.57 -34.74 6.57
C SER A 79 36.58 -36.23 6.18
N GLY A 80 35.49 -36.70 5.57
CA GLY A 80 35.45 -37.98 4.87
C GLY A 80 35.84 -37.80 3.40
N ALA A 81 37.05 -38.21 3.04
CA ALA A 81 37.54 -38.19 1.66
C ALA A 81 36.69 -39.11 0.76
N ALA A 82 35.73 -38.54 0.01
CA ALA A 82 35.04 -39.22 -1.07
C ALA A 82 35.70 -38.85 -2.41
N LYS A 83 36.18 -39.89 -3.10
CA LYS A 83 36.97 -39.82 -4.33
C LYS A 83 36.20 -39.13 -5.46
N LEU A 84 36.83 -38.11 -6.06
CA LEU A 84 36.40 -37.47 -7.30
C LEU A 84 36.53 -38.45 -8.47
N THR A 85 35.42 -38.85 -9.07
CA THR A 85 35.41 -39.35 -10.46
C THR A 85 34.23 -38.73 -11.18
N GLY A 86 34.53 -37.71 -11.99
CA GLY A 86 33.56 -37.00 -12.81
C GLY A 86 34.29 -36.27 -13.92
N VAL A 87 34.48 -36.97 -15.04
CA VAL A 87 35.13 -36.48 -16.27
C VAL A 87 34.26 -35.37 -16.88
N PHE A 88 34.82 -34.16 -17.04
CA PHE A 88 34.25 -33.14 -17.92
C PHE A 88 35.33 -32.65 -18.87
N SER A 89 35.24 -33.12 -20.11
CA SER A 89 36.15 -32.75 -21.19
C SER A 89 35.90 -31.33 -21.70
N ALA A 90 37.00 -30.60 -21.78
CA ALA A 90 37.39 -29.58 -22.78
C ALA A 90 36.39 -28.47 -23.16
N VAL A 91 36.81 -27.26 -22.75
CA VAL A 91 36.44 -25.94 -23.29
C VAL A 91 36.58 -25.90 -24.82
N GLY A 92 35.52 -25.49 -25.51
CA GLY A 92 35.52 -25.19 -26.95
C GLY A 92 35.00 -23.77 -27.20
N LEU A 93 35.89 -22.92 -27.73
CA LEU A 93 35.70 -21.51 -28.08
C LEU A 93 34.60 -21.34 -29.16
N GLY A 94 33.51 -20.65 -28.83
CA GLY A 94 32.49 -20.26 -29.79
C GLY A 94 32.85 -18.96 -30.50
N LEU A 95 33.50 -19.08 -31.67
CA LEU A 95 33.59 -18.01 -32.67
C LEU A 95 32.55 -18.28 -33.76
N GLY A 96 31.74 -17.27 -34.09
CA GLY A 96 31.23 -17.07 -35.44
C GLY A 96 29.73 -17.32 -35.69
N LEU A 97 29.06 -16.20 -36.00
CA LEU A 97 28.15 -16.06 -37.15
C LEU A 97 26.83 -16.83 -37.16
N TRP A 98 25.75 -16.17 -36.73
CA TRP A 98 24.64 -15.93 -37.66
C TRP A 98 23.76 -14.75 -37.19
N ALA A 99 23.92 -13.62 -37.89
CA ALA A 99 22.93 -12.56 -37.92
C ALA A 99 21.93 -12.86 -39.03
N LEU A 100 20.67 -12.48 -38.79
CA LEU A 100 19.51 -12.45 -39.70
C LEU A 100 18.73 -13.77 -39.83
N PHE A 101 17.83 -14.00 -38.88
CA PHE A 101 16.38 -14.14 -39.10
C PHE A 101 15.63 -13.58 -37.89
#